data_AF-A0A094DJY3-F1
#
_entry.id   AF-A0A094DJY3-F1
#
_cell.length_a   1.000
_cell.length_b   1.000
_cell.length_c   1.000
_cell.angle_alpha   90.00
_cell.angle_beta   90.00
_cell.angle_gamma   90.00
#
_symmetry.space_group_name_H-M   'P 1'
#
loop_
_entity.id
_entity.type
_entity.pdbx_description
1 polymer ?
#
loop_
_entity_poly.entity_id
_entity_poly.type
_entity_poly.pdbx_seq_one_letter_code
_entity_poly.pdbx_strand_id
1 'polypeptide(L)'
;MAQIQPWAERPFKMIPTPLFTQGPGKPVDQYVMVASQMAAAHNALIRALNSIYVQAPHVKPEDYKDFIGYSQCWYQMISNHHRGEETRLFPQIEERTEKGLMEANVKQHHEFEAGVESFNTYLQSLRTANNESSFSVPKLIAIIDSFAPALTTHLSDEIPTLLALRRYGDALPLEKLLTTEFQKTGMAAIRTEGGHMFFVNLDRSYEGGLWKDFPSVPAPVRYLLTRVFGRWNAGWWRFAPMDNDGNRKAQYAVGK
;
A
#
# COMPACT_ATOMS: atom_id res chain seq x y z
N MET A 1 -25.20 14.75 16.58
CA MET A 1 -24.06 14.79 15.65
C MET A 1 -23.88 13.39 15.10
N ALA A 2 -23.97 13.19 13.79
CA ALA A 2 -23.72 11.87 13.21
C ALA A 2 -22.31 11.42 13.59
N GLN A 3 -22.18 10.29 14.28
CA GLN A 3 -20.87 9.68 14.48
C GLN A 3 -20.30 9.40 13.10
N ILE A 4 -19.24 10.12 12.73
CA ILE A 4 -18.47 9.84 11.53
C ILE A 4 -17.89 8.46 11.78
N GLN A 5 -18.49 7.44 11.17
CA GLN A 5 -17.94 6.09 11.18
C GLN A 5 -16.47 6.18 10.77
N PRO A 6 -15.53 5.58 11.53
CA PRO A 6 -14.12 5.61 11.16
C PRO A 6 -13.97 5.00 9.77
N TRP A 7 -13.66 5.84 8.78
CA TRP A 7 -13.35 5.37 7.44
C TRP A 7 -11.84 5.07 7.37
N ALA A 8 -11.38 4.32 6.35
CA ALA A 8 -10.02 3.75 6.27
C ALA A 8 -8.86 4.76 6.08
N GLU A 9 -9.02 5.98 6.57
CA GLU A 9 -7.98 7.02 6.69
C GLU A 9 -7.46 7.14 8.13
N ARG A 10 -7.90 6.27 9.04
CA ARG A 10 -7.48 6.16 10.44
C ARG A 10 -7.40 4.68 10.88
N PRO A 11 -6.59 4.34 11.89
CA PRO A 11 -5.80 5.24 12.75
C PRO A 11 -4.51 5.78 12.10
N PHE A 12 -3.99 5.13 11.07
CA PHE A 12 -2.74 5.52 10.43
C PHE A 12 -2.99 6.62 9.38
N LYS A 13 -2.27 7.72 9.52
CA LYS A 13 -2.50 8.94 8.75
C LYS A 13 -2.06 8.76 7.30
N MET A 14 -2.88 9.22 6.35
CA MET A 14 -2.52 9.31 4.93
C MET A 14 -1.43 10.35 4.70
N ILE A 15 -0.61 10.14 3.68
CA ILE A 15 0.48 11.02 3.28
C ILE A 15 -0.02 11.97 2.17
N PRO A 16 -0.04 13.29 2.39
CA PRO A 16 -0.28 14.26 1.33
C PRO A 16 0.82 14.16 0.27
N THR A 17 0.45 14.17 -1.01
CA THR A 17 1.44 14.06 -2.08
C THR A 17 2.21 15.39 -2.25
N PRO A 18 3.50 15.35 -2.61
CA PRO A 18 4.26 16.56 -2.94
C PRO A 18 3.60 17.44 -4.00
N LEU A 19 2.99 16.86 -5.03
CA LEU A 19 2.27 17.62 -6.07
C LEU A 19 1.08 18.39 -5.49
N PHE A 20 0.34 17.79 -4.55
CA PHE A 20 -0.77 18.46 -3.88
C PHE A 20 -0.27 19.55 -2.93
N THR A 21 0.74 19.26 -2.11
CA THR A 21 1.23 20.18 -1.07
C THR A 21 1.99 21.38 -1.63
N GLN A 22 2.68 21.26 -2.77
CA GLN A 22 3.34 22.40 -3.40
C GLN A 22 2.36 23.43 -3.98
N GLY A 23 1.12 23.02 -4.24
CA GLY A 23 0.06 23.86 -4.78
C GLY A 23 0.17 24.15 -6.29
N PRO A 24 -0.87 24.79 -6.86
CA PRO A 24 -0.92 25.10 -8.28
C PRO A 24 0.13 26.16 -8.67
N GLY A 25 0.61 26.09 -9.92
CA GLY A 25 1.51 27.09 -10.51
C GLY A 25 3.00 26.94 -10.12
N LYS A 26 3.35 25.96 -9.27
CA LYS A 26 4.75 25.56 -9.07
C LYS A 26 5.22 24.67 -10.23
N PRO A 27 6.47 24.83 -10.71
CA PRO A 27 7.05 23.89 -11.67
C PRO A 27 6.99 22.47 -11.13
N VAL A 28 6.55 21.53 -11.96
CA VAL A 28 6.51 20.10 -11.65
C VAL A 28 7.68 19.45 -12.36
N ASP A 29 8.61 18.90 -11.59
CA ASP A 29 9.70 18.08 -12.13
C ASP A 29 9.49 16.60 -11.83
N GLN A 30 10.35 15.76 -12.40
CA GLN A 30 10.29 14.31 -12.25
C GLN A 30 10.33 13.85 -10.79
N TYR A 31 11.00 14.59 -9.90
CA TYR A 31 11.12 14.22 -8.48
C TYR A 31 9.84 14.51 -7.72
N VAL A 32 9.15 15.62 -8.01
CA VAL A 32 7.79 15.86 -7.50
C VAL A 32 6.87 14.72 -7.93
N MET A 33 6.89 14.37 -9.22
CA MET A 33 6.02 13.33 -9.76
C MET A 33 6.31 11.97 -9.13
N VAL A 34 7.57 11.55 -9.07
CA VAL A 34 7.96 10.26 -8.48
C VAL A 34 7.64 10.19 -7.00
N ALA A 35 8.03 11.19 -6.20
CA ALA A 35 7.75 11.19 -4.77
C ALA A 35 6.23 11.19 -4.49
N SER A 36 5.45 11.81 -5.38
CA SER A 36 3.99 11.79 -5.28
C SER A 36 3.35 10.46 -5.69
N GLN A 37 3.88 9.80 -6.72
CA GLN A 37 3.49 8.43 -7.07
C GLN A 37 3.82 7.46 -5.93
N MET A 38 4.97 7.64 -5.28
CA MET A 38 5.36 6.85 -4.11
C MET A 38 4.39 7.07 -2.95
N ALA A 39 4.08 8.32 -2.61
CA ALA A 39 3.08 8.65 -1.61
C ALA A 39 1.69 8.05 -1.94
N ALA A 40 1.30 8.03 -3.22
CA ALA A 40 0.04 7.39 -3.65
C ALA A 40 0.08 5.86 -3.43
N ALA A 41 1.20 5.20 -3.69
CA ALA A 41 1.39 3.78 -3.40
C ALA A 41 1.39 3.48 -1.89
N HIS A 42 2.11 4.28 -1.10
CA HIS A 42 2.11 4.20 0.37
C HIS A 42 0.71 4.39 0.94
N ASN A 43 -0.07 5.31 0.35
CA ASN A 43 -1.45 5.51 0.75
C ASN A 43 -2.35 4.30 0.47
N ALA A 44 -2.09 3.48 -0.56
CA ALA A 44 -2.81 2.23 -0.75
C ALA A 44 -2.46 1.21 0.35
N LEU A 45 -1.20 1.13 0.77
CA LEU A 45 -0.72 0.30 1.89
C LEU A 45 -1.34 0.71 3.23
N ILE A 46 -1.30 2.01 3.53
CA ILE A 46 -1.87 2.58 4.76
C ILE A 46 -3.38 2.37 4.80
N ARG A 47 -4.08 2.64 3.70
CA ARG A 47 -5.54 2.49 3.62
C ARG A 47 -5.97 1.03 3.79
N ALA A 48 -5.22 0.10 3.21
CA ALA A 48 -5.41 -1.32 3.40
C ALA A 48 -5.16 -1.78 4.85
N LEU A 49 -4.11 -1.26 5.51
CA LEU A 49 -3.86 -1.58 6.91
C LEU A 49 -4.95 -1.01 7.82
N ASN A 50 -5.39 0.22 7.56
CA ASN A 50 -6.50 0.86 8.26
C ASN A 50 -7.81 0.08 8.10
N SER A 51 -8.12 -0.41 6.89
CA SER A 51 -9.34 -1.20 6.67
C SER A 51 -9.31 -2.52 7.45
N ILE A 52 -8.15 -3.17 7.56
CA ILE A 52 -7.94 -4.36 8.40
C ILE A 52 -8.14 -3.99 9.88
N TYR A 53 -7.44 -2.96 10.35
CA TYR A 53 -7.46 -2.54 11.75
C TYR A 53 -8.88 -2.17 12.23
N VAL A 54 -9.58 -1.35 11.45
CA VAL A 54 -10.92 -0.86 11.78
C VAL A 54 -11.96 -1.98 11.70
N GLN A 55 -11.87 -2.87 10.72
CA GLN A 55 -12.89 -3.91 10.55
C GLN A 55 -12.70 -5.11 11.47
N ALA A 56 -11.47 -5.44 11.87
CA ALA A 56 -11.16 -6.66 12.64
C ALA A 56 -12.11 -6.89 13.83
N PRO A 57 -12.41 -5.90 14.70
CA PRO A 57 -13.31 -6.07 15.84
C PRO A 57 -14.77 -6.37 15.50
N HIS A 58 -15.17 -6.17 14.25
CA HIS A 58 -16.55 -6.32 13.78
C HIS A 58 -16.74 -7.51 12.84
N VAL A 59 -15.66 -8.21 12.45
CA VAL A 59 -15.76 -9.39 11.59
C VAL A 59 -16.45 -10.51 12.36
N LYS A 60 -17.45 -11.13 11.74
CA LYS A 60 -18.17 -12.27 12.32
C LYS A 60 -17.44 -13.59 12.02
N PRO A 61 -17.59 -14.64 12.84
CA PRO A 61 -16.89 -15.91 12.65
C PRO A 61 -17.04 -16.53 11.25
N GLU A 62 -18.22 -16.42 10.64
CA GLU A 62 -18.50 -16.88 9.27
C GLU A 62 -17.63 -16.19 8.20
N ASP A 63 -17.10 -15.02 8.52
CA ASP A 63 -16.35 -14.15 7.62
C ASP A 63 -14.84 -14.18 7.88
N TYR A 64 -14.36 -14.90 8.91
CA TYR A 64 -12.94 -14.97 9.29
C TYR A 64 -12.05 -15.47 8.16
N LYS A 65 -12.46 -16.53 7.46
CA LYS A 65 -11.66 -17.10 6.37
C LYS A 65 -11.34 -16.06 5.29
N ASP A 66 -12.33 -15.28 4.90
CA ASP A 66 -12.16 -14.25 3.89
C ASP A 66 -11.37 -13.06 4.42
N PHE A 67 -11.60 -12.67 5.67
CA PHE A 67 -10.89 -11.55 6.30
C PHE A 67 -9.39 -11.85 6.46
N ILE A 68 -9.05 -13.08 6.85
CA ILE A 68 -7.66 -13.54 6.95
C ILE A 68 -7.01 -13.55 5.56
N GLY A 69 -7.72 -14.04 4.53
CA GLY A 69 -7.25 -13.99 3.14
C GLY A 69 -6.96 -12.57 2.65
N TYR A 70 -7.91 -11.65 2.85
CA TYR A 70 -7.73 -10.22 2.57
C TYR A 70 -6.52 -9.63 3.31
N SER A 71 -6.39 -9.94 4.60
CA SER A 71 -5.29 -9.44 5.44
C SER A 71 -3.93 -9.96 4.97
N GLN A 72 -3.83 -11.20 4.50
CA GLN A 72 -2.58 -11.70 3.93
C GLN A 72 -2.22 -11.08 2.58
N CYS A 73 -3.20 -10.61 1.82
CA CYS A 73 -2.92 -9.86 0.60
C CYS A 73 -2.21 -8.54 0.91
N TRP A 74 -2.49 -7.93 2.07
CA TRP A 74 -1.72 -6.78 2.55
C TRP A 74 -0.25 -7.11 2.77
N TYR A 75 0.04 -8.25 3.41
CA TYR A 75 1.43 -8.74 3.57
C TYR A 75 2.11 -8.94 2.20
N GLN A 76 1.45 -9.60 1.25
CA GLN A 76 1.99 -9.77 -0.09
C GLN A 76 2.31 -8.42 -0.75
N MET A 77 1.45 -7.41 -0.55
CA MET A 77 1.60 -6.08 -1.11
C MET A 77 2.81 -5.34 -0.51
N ILE A 78 2.92 -5.25 0.83
CA ILE A 78 4.02 -4.56 1.50
C ILE A 78 5.37 -5.25 1.25
N SER A 79 5.43 -6.58 1.32
CA SER A 79 6.67 -7.32 1.10
C SER A 79 7.15 -7.23 -0.35
N ASN A 80 6.24 -7.20 -1.33
CA ASN A 80 6.63 -7.00 -2.73
C ASN A 80 7.12 -5.58 -3.01
N HIS A 81 6.54 -4.58 -2.35
CA HIS A 81 6.92 -3.18 -2.47
C HIS A 81 8.35 -2.94 -1.94
N HIS A 82 8.61 -3.23 -0.67
CA HIS A 82 9.94 -2.99 -0.07
C HIS A 82 11.04 -3.89 -0.67
N ARG A 83 10.73 -5.15 -0.98
CA ARG A 83 11.68 -6.01 -1.72
C ARG A 83 12.00 -5.41 -3.08
N GLY A 84 11.03 -4.79 -3.75
CA GLY A 84 11.26 -4.08 -5.00
C GLY A 84 12.21 -2.90 -4.85
N GLU A 85 12.10 -2.17 -3.74
CA GLU A 85 13.00 -1.07 -3.43
C GLU A 85 14.42 -1.52 -3.18
N GLU A 86 14.62 -2.41 -2.22
CA GLU A 86 15.95 -2.84 -1.79
C GLU A 86 16.71 -3.62 -2.86
N THR A 87 16.02 -4.46 -3.63
CA THR A 87 16.69 -5.32 -4.62
C THR A 87 16.85 -4.65 -5.98
N ARG A 88 16.14 -3.53 -6.25
CA ARG A 88 16.10 -2.93 -7.59
C ARG A 88 16.14 -1.41 -7.60
N LEU A 89 15.23 -0.70 -6.92
CA LEU A 89 15.16 0.76 -7.02
C LEU A 89 16.34 1.44 -6.32
N PHE A 90 16.57 1.13 -5.04
CA PHE A 90 17.65 1.77 -4.26
C PHE A 90 19.03 1.50 -4.87
N PRO A 91 19.39 0.26 -5.29
CA PRO A 91 20.65 0.05 -5.99
C PRO A 91 20.82 0.87 -7.27
N GLN A 92 19.76 1.03 -8.06
CA GLN A 92 19.80 1.84 -9.29
C GLN A 92 19.95 3.34 -9.01
N ILE A 93 19.40 3.83 -7.90
CA ILE A 93 19.63 5.20 -7.43
C ILE A 93 21.12 5.35 -7.05
N GLU A 94 21.65 4.46 -6.22
CA GLU A 94 23.03 4.53 -5.74
C GLU A 94 24.07 4.38 -6.86
N GLU A 95 23.82 3.54 -7.87
CA GLU A 95 24.69 3.38 -9.05
C GLU A 95 24.87 4.71 -9.82
N ARG A 96 23.87 5.59 -9.77
CA ARG A 96 23.87 6.88 -10.46
C ARG A 96 24.20 8.05 -9.57
N THR A 97 24.37 7.81 -8.28
CA THR A 97 24.55 8.84 -7.26
C THR A 97 25.70 8.47 -6.32
N GLU A 98 25.41 8.25 -5.04
CA GLU A 98 26.35 7.95 -3.97
C GLU A 98 26.00 6.61 -3.34
N LYS A 99 27.03 5.81 -3.02
CA LYS A 99 26.84 4.54 -2.32
C LYS A 99 26.34 4.78 -0.89
N GLY A 100 25.34 4.02 -0.45
CA GLY A 100 24.73 4.16 0.86
C GLY A 100 23.75 5.33 0.99
N LEU A 101 23.43 6.03 -0.11
CA LEU A 101 22.48 7.14 -0.10
C LEU A 101 21.10 6.72 0.42
N MET A 102 20.70 5.46 0.18
CA MET A 102 19.40 4.92 0.60
C MET A 102 19.49 4.10 1.90
N GLU A 103 20.63 4.06 2.59
CA GLU A 103 20.84 3.23 3.78
C GLU A 103 19.88 3.59 4.93
N ALA A 104 19.48 4.86 5.04
CA ALA A 104 18.48 5.28 6.03
C ALA A 104 17.12 4.60 5.79
N ASN A 105 16.64 4.55 4.55
CA ASN A 105 15.41 3.86 4.17
C ASN A 105 15.50 2.36 4.46
N VAL A 106 16.62 1.73 4.09
CA VAL A 106 16.87 0.30 4.37
C VAL A 106 16.87 0.01 5.88
N LYS A 107 17.53 0.85 6.69
CA LYS A 107 17.50 0.71 8.15
C LYS A 107 16.09 0.80 8.70
N GLN A 108 15.29 1.75 8.21
CA GLN A 108 13.90 1.88 8.59
C GLN A 108 13.06 0.65 8.20
N HIS A 109 13.33 -0.02 7.06
CA HIS A 109 12.68 -1.29 6.72
C HIS A 109 12.89 -2.35 7.82
N HIS A 110 14.14 -2.50 8.26
CA HIS A 110 14.49 -3.47 9.30
C HIS A 110 13.82 -3.19 10.66
N GLU A 111 13.42 -1.95 10.95
CA GLU A 111 12.75 -1.58 12.20
C GLU A 111 11.35 -2.22 12.35
N PHE A 112 10.66 -2.48 11.24
CA PHE A 112 9.29 -3.03 11.26
C PHE A 112 9.16 -4.42 10.62
N GLU A 113 10.15 -4.89 9.86
CA GLU A 113 10.11 -6.16 9.12
C GLU A 113 9.71 -7.35 10.01
N ALA A 114 10.33 -7.49 11.19
CA ALA A 114 10.03 -8.59 12.10
C ALA A 114 8.56 -8.62 12.56
N GLY A 115 7.94 -7.45 12.72
CA GLY A 115 6.51 -7.35 13.06
C GLY A 115 5.60 -7.64 11.87
N VAL A 116 6.00 -7.24 10.66
CA VAL A 116 5.31 -7.61 9.41
C VAL A 116 5.36 -9.13 9.17
N GLU A 117 6.50 -9.77 9.45
CA GLU A 117 6.63 -11.24 9.39
C GLU A 117 5.78 -11.94 10.47
N SER A 118 5.70 -11.37 11.67
CA SER A 118 4.81 -11.86 12.73
C SER A 118 3.34 -11.82 12.31
N PHE A 119 2.94 -10.76 11.59
CA PHE A 119 1.59 -10.62 11.02
C PHE A 119 1.29 -11.74 10.03
N ASN A 120 2.19 -11.99 9.07
CA ASN A 120 2.01 -13.06 8.11
C ASN A 120 2.01 -14.44 8.77
N THR A 121 2.97 -14.69 9.66
CA THR A 121 3.09 -15.96 10.40
C THR A 121 1.80 -16.28 11.14
N TYR A 122 1.20 -15.30 11.83
CA TYR A 122 -0.05 -15.50 12.52
C TYR A 122 -1.20 -15.87 11.57
N LEU A 123 -1.41 -15.09 10.51
CA LEU A 123 -2.50 -15.33 9.57
C LEU A 123 -2.31 -16.65 8.79
N GLN A 124 -1.07 -16.97 8.41
CA GLN A 124 -0.75 -18.21 7.72
C GLN A 124 -0.97 -19.43 8.61
N SER A 125 -0.64 -19.34 9.90
CA SER A 125 -0.87 -20.43 10.86
C SER A 125 -2.36 -20.82 10.94
N LEU A 126 -3.26 -19.84 10.85
CA LEU A 126 -4.70 -20.09 10.87
C LEU A 126 -5.17 -20.78 9.59
N ARG A 127 -4.68 -20.36 8.42
CA ARG A 127 -5.10 -20.95 7.13
C ARG A 127 -4.52 -22.34 6.90
N THR A 128 -3.22 -22.52 7.13
CA THR A 128 -2.55 -23.81 6.87
C THR A 128 -3.07 -24.91 7.78
N ALA A 129 -3.47 -24.57 9.01
CA ALA A 129 -4.10 -25.50 9.94
C ALA A 129 -5.63 -25.64 9.72
N ASN A 130 -6.22 -24.92 8.76
CA ASN A 130 -7.67 -24.81 8.56
C ASN A 130 -8.41 -24.52 9.89
N ASN A 131 -7.86 -23.56 10.64
CA ASN A 131 -8.25 -23.18 12.00
C ASN A 131 -8.60 -21.67 12.05
N GLU A 132 -9.22 -21.15 11.00
CA GLU A 132 -9.63 -19.75 10.91
C GLU A 132 -10.60 -19.35 12.03
N SER A 133 -11.35 -20.30 12.59
CA SER A 133 -12.20 -20.10 13.77
C SER A 133 -11.44 -19.67 15.03
N SER A 134 -10.13 -19.94 15.10
CA SER A 134 -9.25 -19.48 16.19
C SER A 134 -8.68 -18.07 15.96
N PHE A 135 -9.20 -17.34 14.98
CA PHE A 135 -8.85 -15.93 14.78
C PHE A 135 -9.17 -15.10 16.02
N SER A 136 -8.21 -14.26 16.41
CA SER A 136 -8.20 -13.46 17.62
C SER A 136 -7.91 -12.02 17.22
N VAL A 137 -8.95 -11.20 17.29
CA VAL A 137 -8.86 -9.76 17.04
C VAL A 137 -7.80 -9.10 17.92
N PRO A 138 -7.78 -9.31 19.27
CA PRO A 138 -6.76 -8.69 20.11
C PRO A 138 -5.33 -9.06 19.70
N LYS A 139 -5.12 -10.31 19.25
CA LYS A 139 -3.81 -10.75 18.77
C LYS A 139 -3.42 -10.07 17.46
N LEU A 140 -4.33 -9.99 16.49
CA LEU A 140 -4.06 -9.28 15.23
C LEU A 140 -3.71 -7.81 15.49
N ILE A 141 -4.51 -7.12 16.30
CA ILE A 141 -4.32 -5.70 16.61
C ILE A 141 -2.99 -5.48 17.34
N ALA A 142 -2.67 -6.30 18.35
CA ALA A 142 -1.38 -6.21 19.05
C ALA A 142 -0.18 -6.42 18.11
N ILE A 143 -0.30 -7.29 17.09
CA ILE A 143 0.74 -7.45 16.08
C ILE A 143 0.83 -6.20 15.20
N ILE A 144 -0.31 -5.63 14.75
CA ILE A 144 -0.28 -4.40 13.94
C ILE A 144 0.34 -3.24 14.73
N ASP A 145 -0.06 -3.07 15.99
CA ASP A 145 0.45 -2.01 16.87
C ASP A 145 1.96 -2.10 17.11
N SER A 146 2.56 -3.30 16.99
CA SER A 146 4.01 -3.48 17.19
C SER A 146 4.87 -2.97 16.04
N PHE A 147 4.34 -2.90 14.81
CA PHE A 147 5.11 -2.50 13.62
C PHE A 147 4.59 -1.22 12.95
N ALA A 148 3.30 -0.93 13.06
CA ALA A 148 2.68 0.15 12.29
C ALA A 148 3.27 1.56 12.57
N PRO A 149 3.69 1.91 13.81
CA PRO A 149 4.34 3.21 14.05
C PRO A 149 5.64 3.39 13.26
N ALA A 150 6.53 2.39 13.28
CA ALA A 150 7.78 2.41 12.53
C ALA A 150 7.53 2.39 11.02
N LEU A 151 6.62 1.51 10.56
CA LEU A 151 6.22 1.44 9.15
C LEU A 151 5.69 2.80 8.64
N THR A 152 4.75 3.42 9.35
CA THR A 152 4.13 4.67 8.89
C THR A 152 5.09 5.86 8.95
N THR A 153 6.07 5.82 9.86
CA THR A 153 7.20 6.77 9.88
C THR A 153 8.04 6.60 8.62
N HIS A 154 8.49 5.39 8.32
CA HIS A 154 9.25 5.07 7.12
C HIS A 154 8.55 5.53 5.83
N LEU A 155 7.28 5.14 5.65
CA LEU A 155 6.51 5.50 4.46
C LEU A 155 6.40 7.03 4.28
N SER A 156 6.42 7.79 5.37
CA SER A 156 6.37 9.25 5.34
C SER A 156 7.74 9.87 5.08
N ASP A 157 8.80 9.33 5.70
CA ASP A 157 10.18 9.82 5.63
C ASP A 157 10.85 9.54 4.27
N GLU A 158 10.42 8.49 3.57
CA GLU A 158 10.93 8.22 2.23
C GLU A 158 10.57 9.32 1.22
N ILE A 159 9.40 9.94 1.37
CA ILE A 159 8.91 10.96 0.42
C ILE A 159 9.87 12.16 0.30
N PRO A 160 10.30 12.82 1.41
CA PRO A 160 11.31 13.87 1.32
C PRO A 160 12.68 13.34 0.88
N THR A 161 13.06 12.09 1.19
CA THR A 161 14.30 11.49 0.65
C THR A 161 14.27 11.45 -0.88
N LEU A 162 13.18 10.96 -1.48
CA LEU A 162 13.02 10.93 -2.94
C LEU A 162 13.00 12.33 -3.57
N LEU A 163 12.41 13.32 -2.88
CA LEU A 163 12.45 14.72 -3.33
C LEU A 163 13.88 15.30 -3.30
N ALA A 164 14.68 14.94 -2.28
CA ALA A 164 16.05 15.44 -2.14
C ALA A 164 16.98 14.95 -3.26
N LEU A 165 16.63 13.84 -3.93
CA LEU A 165 17.34 13.33 -5.11
C LEU A 165 17.35 14.32 -6.28
N ARG A 166 16.50 15.36 -6.25
CA ARG A 166 16.52 16.49 -7.19
C ARG A 166 17.90 17.11 -7.38
N ARG A 167 18.76 17.07 -6.35
CA ARG A 167 20.12 17.60 -6.41
C ARG A 167 21.00 16.94 -7.50
N TYR A 168 20.64 15.74 -7.96
CA TYR A 168 21.38 15.03 -9.02
C TYR A 168 20.90 15.37 -10.43
N GLY A 169 19.74 16.01 -10.58
CA GLY A 169 19.19 16.41 -11.88
C GLY A 169 19.24 15.30 -12.94
N ASP A 170 19.63 15.65 -14.17
CA ASP A 170 19.63 14.71 -15.30
C ASP A 170 20.55 13.49 -15.12
N ALA A 171 21.52 13.53 -14.20
CA ALA A 171 22.35 12.36 -13.87
C ALA A 171 21.53 11.21 -13.26
N LEU A 172 20.40 11.54 -12.62
CA LEU A 172 19.45 10.59 -12.07
C LEU A 172 18.06 10.77 -12.73
N PRO A 173 17.78 10.10 -13.86
CA PRO A 173 16.48 10.12 -14.53
C PRO A 173 15.47 9.22 -13.78
N LEU A 174 15.13 9.60 -12.56
CA LEU A 174 14.35 8.81 -11.59
C LEU A 174 13.00 8.33 -12.15
N GLU A 175 12.25 9.19 -12.87
CA GLU A 175 10.96 8.80 -13.45
C GLU A 175 11.10 7.69 -14.49
N LYS A 176 12.18 7.75 -15.30
CA LYS A 176 12.49 6.71 -16.29
C LYS A 176 12.87 5.39 -15.62
N LEU A 177 13.63 5.45 -14.52
CA LEU A 177 14.00 4.26 -13.73
C LEU A 177 12.74 3.58 -13.19
N LEU A 178 11.86 4.32 -12.49
CA LEU A 178 10.62 3.77 -11.94
C LEU A 178 9.71 3.20 -13.02
N THR A 179 9.53 3.92 -14.13
CA THR A 179 8.69 3.46 -15.25
C THR A 179 9.21 2.16 -15.83
N THR A 180 10.53 2.06 -16.02
CA THR A 180 11.19 0.86 -16.53
C THR A 180 11.02 -0.32 -15.58
N GLU A 181 11.20 -0.08 -14.27
CA GLU A 181 11.03 -1.11 -13.24
C GLU A 181 9.58 -1.61 -13.15
N PHE A 182 8.62 -0.69 -13.19
CA PHE A 182 7.20 -1.04 -13.19
C PHE A 182 6.84 -1.90 -14.42
N GLN A 183 7.33 -1.53 -15.61
CA GLN A 183 7.10 -2.30 -16.83
C GLN A 183 7.71 -3.71 -16.78
N LYS A 184 8.95 -3.83 -16.28
CA LYS A 184 9.67 -5.11 -16.23
C LYS A 184 9.11 -6.08 -15.19
N THR A 185 8.72 -5.57 -14.02
CA THR A 185 8.45 -6.42 -12.84
C THR A 185 7.14 -6.06 -12.15
N GLY A 186 6.80 -4.78 -12.07
CA GLY A 186 5.54 -4.31 -11.46
C GLY A 186 4.32 -4.92 -12.14
N MET A 187 4.36 -5.08 -13.46
CA MET A 187 3.30 -5.74 -14.23
C MET A 187 3.03 -7.20 -13.82
N ALA A 188 4.04 -7.93 -13.32
CA ALA A 188 3.84 -9.26 -12.77
C ALA A 188 3.25 -9.17 -11.35
N ALA A 189 3.75 -8.26 -10.52
CA ALA A 189 3.24 -8.04 -9.17
C ALA A 189 1.76 -7.65 -9.15
N ILE A 190 1.30 -6.81 -10.08
CA ILE A 190 -0.11 -6.40 -10.16
C ILE A 190 -1.07 -7.54 -10.56
N ARG A 191 -0.55 -8.67 -11.06
CA ARG A 191 -1.34 -9.87 -11.41
C ARG A 191 -1.46 -10.88 -10.25
N THR A 192 -1.02 -10.49 -9.05
CA THR A 192 -1.14 -11.30 -7.82
C THR A 192 -2.31 -10.81 -6.97
N GLU A 193 -2.66 -11.55 -5.92
CA GLU A 193 -3.68 -11.12 -4.94
C GLU A 193 -3.24 -9.82 -4.24
N GLY A 194 -1.97 -9.68 -3.86
CA GLY A 194 -1.39 -8.41 -3.39
C GLY A 194 -1.45 -7.27 -4.42
N GLY A 195 -1.34 -7.60 -5.71
CA GLY A 195 -1.56 -6.66 -6.81
C GLY A 195 -3.00 -6.18 -6.92
N HIS A 196 -3.97 -7.09 -6.75
CA HIS A 196 -5.38 -6.71 -6.72
C HIS A 196 -5.72 -5.90 -5.47
N MET A 197 -5.17 -6.26 -4.31
CA MET A 197 -5.25 -5.51 -3.05
C MET A 197 -4.87 -4.04 -3.25
N PHE A 198 -3.78 -3.78 -4.00
CA PHE A 198 -3.36 -2.42 -4.31
C PHE A 198 -4.47 -1.61 -5.00
N PHE A 199 -5.12 -2.17 -6.04
CA PHE A 199 -6.16 -1.45 -6.76
C PHE A 199 -7.43 -1.23 -5.93
N VAL A 200 -7.89 -2.21 -5.16
CA VAL A 200 -9.08 -2.06 -4.30
C VAL A 200 -8.83 -1.24 -3.03
N ASN A 201 -7.61 -0.74 -2.85
CA ASN A 201 -7.24 0.21 -1.79
C ASN A 201 -6.70 1.54 -2.34
N LEU A 202 -6.70 1.73 -3.67
CA LEU A 202 -6.28 2.98 -4.30
C LEU A 202 -7.47 3.94 -4.45
N ASP A 203 -7.45 5.04 -3.70
CA ASP A 203 -8.51 6.05 -3.74
C ASP A 203 -8.34 7.03 -4.90
N ARG A 204 -9.16 6.85 -5.94
CA ARG A 204 -9.15 7.70 -7.13
C ARG A 204 -9.78 9.07 -6.91
N SER A 205 -10.43 9.30 -5.76
CA SER A 205 -10.96 10.61 -5.34
C SER A 205 -10.02 11.39 -4.42
N TYR A 206 -8.95 10.75 -3.94
CA TYR A 206 -7.98 11.38 -3.04
C TYR A 206 -7.36 12.62 -3.67
N GLU A 207 -7.21 13.68 -2.87
CA GLU A 207 -6.71 15.00 -3.30
C GLU A 207 -7.44 15.57 -4.53
N GLY A 208 -8.76 15.40 -4.59
CA GLY A 208 -9.56 15.88 -5.73
C GLY A 208 -9.36 15.05 -7.00
N GLY A 209 -8.84 13.82 -6.86
CA GLY A 209 -8.64 12.89 -7.96
C GLY A 209 -7.38 13.14 -8.79
N LEU A 210 -6.38 13.84 -8.24
CA LEU A 210 -5.07 14.04 -8.88
C LEU A 210 -4.44 12.70 -9.33
N TRP A 211 -4.68 11.63 -8.55
CA TRP A 211 -4.10 10.30 -8.77
C TRP A 211 -5.06 9.29 -9.41
N LYS A 212 -6.18 9.74 -9.99
CA LYS A 212 -7.21 8.84 -10.56
C LYS A 212 -6.69 7.90 -11.66
N ASP A 213 -5.64 8.31 -12.36
CA ASP A 213 -5.04 7.55 -13.46
C ASP A 213 -3.77 6.81 -13.04
N PHE A 214 -3.30 6.98 -11.80
CA PHE A 214 -2.22 6.18 -11.23
C PHE A 214 -2.71 4.76 -10.88
N PRO A 215 -1.84 3.74 -10.98
CA PRO A 215 -0.67 3.70 -11.85
C PRO A 215 -1.12 3.72 -13.32
N SER A 216 -0.25 4.24 -14.20
CA SER A 216 -0.49 4.42 -15.64
C SER A 216 -0.62 3.08 -16.38
N VAL A 217 -1.70 2.37 -16.09
CA VAL A 217 -2.07 1.08 -16.67
C VAL A 217 -3.21 1.30 -17.66
N PRO A 218 -3.14 0.75 -18.88
CA PRO A 218 -4.20 0.90 -19.88
C PRO A 218 -5.57 0.48 -19.33
N ALA A 219 -6.62 1.24 -19.65
CA ALA A 219 -7.97 1.00 -19.12
C ALA A 219 -8.48 -0.45 -19.32
N PRO A 220 -8.26 -1.13 -20.47
CA PRO A 220 -8.63 -2.54 -20.62
C PRO A 220 -7.87 -3.47 -19.66
N VAL A 221 -6.59 -3.20 -19.39
CA VAL A 221 -5.79 -3.98 -18.44
C VAL A 221 -6.29 -3.75 -17.02
N ARG A 222 -6.55 -2.49 -16.64
CA ARG A 222 -7.15 -2.15 -15.34
C ARG A 222 -8.50 -2.84 -15.14
N TYR A 223 -9.35 -2.87 -16.19
CA TYR A 223 -10.62 -3.59 -16.17
C TYR A 223 -10.42 -5.09 -15.86
N LEU A 224 -9.49 -5.76 -16.53
CA LEU A 224 -9.21 -7.17 -16.28
C LEU A 224 -8.72 -7.40 -14.84
N LEU A 225 -7.76 -6.59 -14.38
CA LEU A 225 -7.19 -6.67 -13.02
C LEU A 225 -8.23 -6.46 -11.92
N THR A 226 -9.13 -5.50 -12.09
CA THR A 226 -10.11 -5.13 -11.05
C THR A 226 -11.40 -5.95 -11.12
N ARG A 227 -11.88 -6.33 -12.30
CA ARG A 227 -13.20 -6.96 -12.43
C ARG A 227 -13.17 -8.44 -12.77
N VAL A 228 -12.15 -8.92 -13.47
CA VAL A 228 -12.03 -10.35 -13.80
C VAL A 228 -11.25 -11.06 -12.71
N PHE A 229 -10.04 -10.61 -12.41
CA PHE A 229 -9.26 -11.16 -11.30
C PHE A 229 -9.93 -10.90 -9.94
N GLY A 230 -10.64 -9.79 -9.77
CA GLY A 230 -11.43 -9.52 -8.55
C GLY A 230 -12.59 -10.49 -8.30
N ARG A 231 -12.95 -11.37 -9.26
CA ARG A 231 -13.89 -12.48 -8.99
C ARG A 231 -13.22 -13.64 -8.26
N TRP A 232 -11.91 -13.80 -8.44
CA TRP A 232 -11.13 -14.75 -7.68
C TRP A 232 -11.06 -14.27 -6.23
N ASN A 233 -11.39 -15.15 -5.28
CA ASN A 233 -11.55 -14.79 -3.86
C ASN A 233 -12.50 -13.59 -3.62
N ALA A 234 -13.61 -13.50 -4.34
CA ALA A 234 -14.55 -12.37 -4.25
C ALA A 234 -14.95 -12.00 -2.80
N GLY A 235 -15.04 -12.99 -1.90
CA GLY A 235 -15.30 -12.79 -0.48
C GLY A 235 -14.25 -11.95 0.25
N TRP A 236 -12.98 -11.95 -0.19
CA TRP A 236 -11.91 -11.17 0.45
C TRP A 236 -12.10 -9.68 0.18
N TRP A 237 -12.49 -9.32 -1.03
CA TRP A 237 -12.52 -7.92 -1.49
C TRP A 237 -13.67 -7.11 -0.90
N ARG A 238 -14.63 -7.75 -0.20
CA ARG A 238 -15.67 -7.03 0.55
C ARG A 238 -15.09 -6.16 1.68
N PHE A 239 -13.94 -6.55 2.25
CA PHE A 239 -13.24 -5.77 3.28
C PHE A 239 -12.44 -4.59 2.70
N ALA A 240 -12.30 -4.49 1.37
CA ALA A 240 -11.66 -3.34 0.77
C ALA A 240 -12.48 -2.04 1.01
N PRO A 241 -11.82 -0.89 1.21
CA PRO A 241 -12.48 0.41 1.34
C PRO A 241 -12.91 1.00 0.00
N MET A 242 -12.40 0.47 -1.13
CA MET A 242 -12.72 0.92 -2.48
C MET A 242 -13.44 -0.17 -3.27
N ASP A 243 -14.32 0.23 -4.18
CA ASP A 243 -14.86 -0.67 -5.20
C ASP A 243 -13.85 -0.93 -6.34
N ASN A 244 -14.23 -1.76 -7.31
CA ASN A 244 -13.38 -2.09 -8.47
C ASN A 244 -13.07 -0.89 -9.37
N ASP A 245 -13.82 0.20 -9.25
CA ASP A 245 -13.61 1.43 -10.00
C ASP A 245 -12.76 2.44 -9.22
N GLY A 246 -12.37 2.14 -7.97
CA GLY A 246 -11.60 3.00 -7.09
C GLY A 246 -12.44 4.07 -6.39
N ASN A 247 -13.75 3.88 -6.28
CA ASN A 247 -14.65 4.75 -5.52
C ASN A 247 -14.82 4.25 -4.10
N ARG A 248 -14.99 5.18 -3.16
CA ARG A 248 -15.12 4.87 -1.74
C ARG A 248 -16.39 4.04 -1.51
N LYS A 249 -16.27 2.95 -0.74
CA LYS A 249 -17.41 2.17 -0.25
C LYS A 249 -17.45 2.10 1.27
N ALA A 250 -18.61 1.74 1.81
CA ALA A 250 -18.77 1.46 3.22
C ALA A 250 -17.91 0.26 3.64
N GLN A 251 -17.35 0.31 4.85
CA GLN A 251 -16.63 -0.82 5.44
C GLN A 251 -17.62 -1.96 5.70
N TYR A 252 -17.32 -3.16 5.22
CA TYR A 252 -18.27 -4.28 5.20
C TYR A 252 -18.65 -4.77 6.60
N ALA A 253 -17.69 -4.80 7.52
CA ALA A 253 -17.91 -5.34 8.87
C ALA A 253 -18.48 -4.30 9.84
N VAL A 254 -18.19 -3.01 9.63
CA VAL A 254 -18.58 -1.94 10.55
C VAL A 254 -20.08 -1.67 10.45
N GLY A 255 -20.78 -1.70 11.59
CA GLY A 255 -22.23 -1.41 11.65
C GLY A 255 -23.15 -2.60 11.35
N LYS A 256 -22.62 -3.83 11.37
CA LYS A 256 -23.37 -5.09 11.24
C LYS A 256 -23.52 -5.86 12.55
#